data_AF-A0A5N5SPL0-F1
#
_entry.id   AF-A0A5N5SPL0-F1
#
_cell.length_a   1.000
_cell.length_b   1.000
_cell.length_c   1.000
_cell.angle_alpha   90.00
_cell.angle_beta   90.00
_cell.angle_gamma   90.00
#
_symmetry.space_group_name_H-M   'P 1'
#
loop_
_entity.id
_entity.type
_entity.pdbx_description
1 polymer ?
#
loop_
_entity_poly.entity_id
_entity_poly.type
_entity_poly.pdbx_seq_one_letter_code
_entity_poly.pdbx_strand_id
1 'polypeptide(L)'
;MLIMYERMFFVRVYGDIDGVLNQTEFGALCRALFRNEKGKPYPVDTADLITLFTIFDTNKDNAINKEEFKFCWQKWIKQVIPPINRLVEEVNFDVVVYSLDWHPPDHVSFIDNIHIRPLHQSCKISSEDARVYDVLTFDIQHRKQDQKMWPRHCVQNTWGSELHKDLKVSEDAVLVKKGTDPDVDSYSAFWDNNKLSYTSLNEELQKRNITDVFVCGIAYDVCVGATATHANEAGYRTILIEDACRGVSEEDIRATKEAIKANNGLIIQSSKVKYLVNGKDRPPQLGMKLALELASKMKKTTATTTITTTTTTTATINNTANSSITNATGKI
;
A
#
# COMPACT_ATOMS: atom_id res chain seq x y z
N MET A 1 -11.33 -7.75 6.01
CA MET A 1 -10.96 -7.50 4.60
C MET A 1 -10.57 -6.05 4.43
N LEU A 2 -9.46 -5.76 3.75
CA LEU A 2 -8.99 -4.42 3.41
C LEU A 2 -9.16 -4.22 1.90
N ILE A 3 -9.95 -3.21 1.52
CA ILE A 3 -10.24 -2.84 0.14
C ILE A 3 -9.56 -1.50 -0.13
N MET A 4 -8.51 -1.52 -0.94
CA MET A 4 -7.85 -0.32 -1.45
C MET A 4 -8.58 0.10 -2.72
N TYR A 5 -9.34 1.19 -2.68
CA TYR A 5 -10.07 1.60 -3.86
C TYR A 5 -9.91 3.08 -4.14
N GLU A 6 -9.34 3.37 -5.31
CA GLU A 6 -9.05 4.72 -5.78
C GLU A 6 -9.74 4.91 -7.13
N ARG A 7 -10.57 5.95 -7.29
CA ARG A 7 -11.14 6.31 -8.60
C ARG A 7 -10.09 6.94 -9.55
N MET A 8 -8.80 6.78 -9.26
CA MET A 8 -7.65 7.34 -10.00
C MET A 8 -7.77 7.15 -11.52
N PHE A 9 -8.40 6.05 -11.97
CA PHE A 9 -8.57 5.76 -13.40
C PHE A 9 -9.63 6.59 -14.13
N PHE A 10 -10.44 7.39 -13.45
CA PHE A 10 -11.52 8.13 -14.08
C PHE A 10 -11.17 9.61 -14.29
N VAL A 11 -10.18 10.14 -13.55
CA VAL A 11 -9.77 11.56 -13.63
C VAL A 11 -8.69 11.81 -14.69
N ARG A 12 -7.94 10.78 -15.12
CA ARG A 12 -6.88 10.94 -16.16
C ARG A 12 -7.24 10.40 -17.55
N VAL A 13 -8.46 9.91 -17.71
CA VAL A 13 -8.88 9.17 -18.91
C VAL A 13 -10.16 9.76 -19.51
N TYR A 14 -10.79 10.69 -18.81
CA TYR A 14 -11.93 11.44 -19.30
C TYR A 14 -11.62 12.93 -19.24
N GLY A 15 -11.13 13.45 -20.37
CA GLY A 15 -11.20 14.87 -20.70
C GLY A 15 -10.00 15.69 -20.27
N ASP A 16 -8.88 15.54 -20.97
CA ASP A 16 -7.92 16.64 -21.07
C ASP A 16 -8.37 17.64 -22.15
N ILE A 17 -9.66 18.04 -22.13
CA ILE A 17 -10.31 19.15 -22.88
C ILE A 17 -11.35 18.74 -23.96
N ASP A 18 -11.28 17.57 -24.62
CA ASP A 18 -12.12 17.26 -25.80
C ASP A 18 -13.17 16.13 -25.65
N GLY A 19 -13.10 15.33 -24.57
CA GLY A 19 -14.11 14.33 -24.23
C GLY A 19 -13.97 12.96 -24.91
N VAL A 20 -12.81 12.68 -25.53
CA VAL A 20 -12.49 11.38 -26.15
C VAL A 20 -11.09 10.90 -25.71
N LEU A 21 -10.73 9.67 -26.07
CA LEU A 21 -9.42 9.06 -25.84
C LEU A 21 -8.76 8.80 -27.19
N ASN A 22 -7.78 9.61 -27.57
CA ASN A 22 -7.01 9.35 -28.79
C ASN A 22 -5.98 8.24 -28.57
N GLN A 23 -5.38 7.75 -29.65
CA GLN A 23 -4.44 6.62 -29.59
C GLN A 23 -3.19 6.88 -28.72
N THR A 24 -2.76 8.13 -28.60
CA THR A 24 -1.62 8.52 -27.77
C THR A 24 -1.98 8.41 -26.28
N GLU A 25 -3.16 8.92 -25.91
CA GLU A 25 -3.71 8.89 -24.55
C GLU A 25 -4.09 7.47 -24.13
N PHE A 26 -4.73 6.71 -25.02
CA PHE A 26 -5.00 5.29 -24.80
C PHE A 26 -3.70 4.50 -24.68
N GLY A 27 -2.69 4.83 -25.48
CA GLY A 27 -1.34 4.28 -25.30
C GLY A 27 -0.76 4.61 -23.94
N ALA A 28 -0.99 5.82 -23.42
CA ALA A 28 -0.54 6.21 -22.08
C ALA A 28 -1.30 5.46 -20.98
N LEU A 29 -2.61 5.23 -21.16
CA LEU A 29 -3.43 4.38 -20.30
C LEU A 29 -2.92 2.93 -20.29
N CYS A 30 -2.69 2.34 -21.47
CA CYS A 30 -2.14 0.98 -21.61
C CYS A 30 -0.75 0.86 -21.01
N ARG A 31 0.14 1.83 -21.23
CA ARG A 31 1.46 1.88 -20.56
C ARG A 31 1.36 2.09 -19.06
N ALA A 32 0.25 2.63 -18.56
CA ALA A 32 -0.03 2.74 -17.13
C ALA A 32 -0.80 1.54 -16.58
N LEU A 33 -1.24 0.58 -17.41
CA LEU A 33 -1.92 -0.64 -16.99
C LEU A 33 -1.06 -1.90 -17.19
N PHE A 34 -0.17 -1.90 -18.18
CA PHE A 34 0.66 -3.02 -18.62
C PHE A 34 2.15 -2.67 -18.54
N ARG A 35 2.85 -3.20 -17.55
CA ARG A 35 4.31 -3.02 -17.34
C ARG A 35 4.90 -4.33 -16.86
N ASN A 36 6.18 -4.68 -16.95
CA ASN A 36 6.69 -6.07 -16.78
C ASN A 36 7.10 -6.65 -15.40
N GLU A 37 8.32 -6.58 -14.79
CA GLU A 37 8.60 -7.10 -13.41
C GLU A 37 9.38 -6.21 -12.37
N LYS A 38 9.65 -4.95 -12.72
CA LYS A 38 10.69 -3.98 -12.24
C LYS A 38 10.44 -2.43 -12.51
N GLY A 39 9.23 -1.95 -12.76
CA GLY A 39 8.80 -0.60 -13.24
C GLY A 39 8.44 -0.27 -14.73
N LYS A 40 9.20 -0.74 -15.73
CA LYS A 40 9.10 -0.52 -17.18
C LYS A 40 7.78 -0.98 -17.86
N PRO A 41 7.08 -0.09 -18.59
CA PRO A 41 6.00 -0.49 -19.50
C PRO A 41 6.47 -1.63 -20.39
N TYR A 42 5.65 -2.68 -20.57
CA TYR A 42 5.98 -3.60 -21.64
C TYR A 42 6.11 -2.78 -22.92
N PRO A 43 7.09 -3.08 -23.77
CA PRO A 43 7.02 -2.62 -25.14
C PRO A 43 5.81 -3.29 -25.75
N VAL A 44 4.66 -2.64 -25.63
CA VAL A 44 3.49 -2.95 -26.42
C VAL A 44 3.83 -2.38 -27.79
N ASP A 45 4.06 -3.27 -28.76
CA ASP A 45 4.39 -2.86 -30.12
C ASP A 45 3.31 -1.88 -30.59
N THR A 46 3.70 -0.93 -31.44
CA THR A 46 2.77 0.03 -32.03
C THR A 46 1.64 -0.72 -32.75
N ALA A 47 1.94 -1.87 -33.39
CA ALA A 47 0.93 -2.73 -33.98
C ALA A 47 -0.07 -3.32 -32.96
N ASP A 48 0.40 -3.72 -31.78
CA ASP A 48 -0.44 -4.28 -30.71
C ASP A 48 -1.24 -3.18 -29.99
N LEU A 49 -0.67 -1.99 -29.79
CA LEU A 49 -1.39 -0.82 -29.29
C LEU A 49 -2.47 -0.37 -30.27
N ILE A 50 -2.16 -0.34 -31.56
CA ILE A 50 -3.15 -0.07 -32.62
C ILE A 50 -4.23 -1.16 -32.57
N THR A 51 -3.86 -2.43 -32.41
CA THR A 51 -4.83 -3.54 -32.32
C THR A 51 -5.73 -3.40 -31.09
N LEU A 52 -5.16 -3.16 -29.91
CA LEU A 52 -5.91 -2.90 -28.66
C LEU A 52 -6.80 -1.68 -28.77
N PHE A 53 -6.29 -0.59 -29.33
CA PHE A 53 -7.06 0.61 -29.59
C PHE A 53 -8.23 0.31 -30.54
N THR A 54 -7.99 -0.38 -31.65
CA THR A 54 -9.00 -0.77 -32.65
C THR A 54 -10.05 -1.74 -32.10
N ILE A 55 -9.71 -2.56 -31.10
CA ILE A 55 -10.69 -3.41 -30.41
C ILE A 55 -11.74 -2.56 -29.66
N PHE A 56 -11.31 -1.41 -29.12
CA PHE A 56 -12.18 -0.54 -28.33
C PHE A 56 -12.73 0.65 -29.12
N ASP A 57 -12.06 1.11 -30.18
CA ASP A 57 -12.53 2.03 -31.22
C ASP A 57 -13.40 1.25 -32.23
N THR A 58 -14.63 0.97 -31.82
CA THR A 58 -15.57 0.12 -32.54
C THR A 58 -16.14 0.78 -33.79
N ASN A 59 -16.26 2.12 -33.78
CA ASN A 59 -16.75 2.90 -34.91
C ASN A 59 -15.63 3.28 -35.91
N LYS A 60 -14.36 3.06 -35.53
CA LYS A 60 -13.14 3.28 -36.33
C LYS A 60 -12.90 4.75 -36.67
N ASP A 61 -13.24 5.66 -35.76
CA ASP A 61 -13.04 7.10 -35.92
C ASP A 61 -11.66 7.58 -35.40
N ASN A 62 -10.83 6.66 -34.91
CA ASN A 62 -9.54 6.91 -34.28
C ASN A 62 -9.63 7.65 -32.93
N ALA A 63 -10.78 7.59 -32.25
CA ALA A 63 -11.01 8.18 -30.94
C ALA A 63 -11.98 7.34 -30.10
N ILE A 64 -11.52 6.81 -28.96
CA ILE A 64 -12.39 6.08 -28.05
C ILE A 64 -13.33 7.08 -27.37
N ASN A 65 -14.59 7.09 -27.79
CA ASN A 65 -15.61 7.96 -27.23
C ASN A 65 -16.17 7.42 -25.89
N LYS A 66 -17.22 8.04 -25.36
CA LYS A 66 -17.80 7.69 -24.05
C LYS A 66 -18.36 6.29 -23.99
N GLU A 67 -19.09 5.90 -25.02
CA GLU A 67 -19.74 4.61 -25.10
C GLU A 67 -18.69 3.49 -25.25
N GLU A 68 -17.65 3.73 -26.03
CA GLU A 68 -16.52 2.82 -26.23
C GLU A 68 -15.60 2.72 -25.01
N PHE A 69 -15.31 3.85 -24.38
CA PHE A 69 -14.58 3.85 -23.11
C PHE A 69 -15.39 3.15 -22.02
N LYS A 70 -16.71 3.34 -21.99
CA LYS A 70 -17.58 2.60 -21.07
C LYS A 70 -17.51 1.10 -21.32
N PHE A 71 -17.40 0.66 -22.58
CA PHE A 71 -17.16 -0.74 -22.91
C PHE A 71 -15.78 -1.23 -22.42
N CYS A 72 -14.71 -0.49 -22.70
CA CYS A 72 -13.34 -0.73 -22.19
C CYS A 72 -13.34 -0.83 -20.65
N TRP A 73 -13.90 0.16 -19.96
CA TRP A 73 -14.05 0.19 -18.51
C TRP A 73 -14.82 -1.03 -18.00
N GLN A 74 -15.98 -1.34 -18.56
CA GLN A 74 -16.85 -2.42 -18.07
C GLN A 74 -16.29 -3.82 -18.30
N LYS A 75 -15.57 -4.03 -19.41
CA LYS A 75 -15.07 -5.35 -19.81
C LYS A 75 -13.65 -5.62 -19.38
N TRP A 76 -12.86 -4.58 -19.07
CA TRP A 76 -11.44 -4.72 -18.79
C TRP A 76 -11.04 -4.19 -17.40
N ILE A 77 -11.40 -2.95 -17.03
CA ILE A 77 -10.96 -2.32 -15.76
C ILE A 77 -11.89 -2.66 -14.58
N LYS A 78 -13.21 -2.70 -14.80
CA LYS A 78 -14.25 -3.03 -13.81
C LYS A 78 -14.16 -4.48 -13.31
N GLN A 79 -13.36 -5.34 -13.93
CA GLN A 79 -13.25 -6.77 -13.57
C GLN A 79 -12.79 -7.03 -12.12
N VAL A 80 -12.22 -6.04 -11.41
CA VAL A 80 -11.92 -6.16 -9.97
C VAL A 80 -13.13 -6.00 -9.05
N ILE A 81 -14.15 -5.26 -9.48
CA ILE A 81 -15.31 -4.96 -8.63
C ILE A 81 -16.15 -6.22 -8.37
N PRO A 82 -16.50 -7.07 -9.37
CA PRO A 82 -17.31 -8.25 -9.11
C PRO A 82 -16.69 -9.24 -8.11
N PRO A 83 -15.38 -9.60 -8.19
CA PRO A 83 -14.73 -10.39 -7.15
C PRO A 83 -14.80 -9.74 -5.77
N ILE A 84 -14.54 -8.44 -5.64
CA ILE A 84 -14.62 -7.73 -4.36
C ILE A 84 -16.04 -7.77 -3.80
N ASN A 85 -17.04 -7.46 -4.62
CA ASN A 85 -18.44 -7.48 -4.21
C ASN A 85 -18.89 -8.88 -3.74
N ARG A 86 -18.52 -9.94 -4.47
CA ARG A 86 -18.82 -11.31 -4.04
C ARG A 86 -18.18 -11.62 -2.69
N LEU A 87 -16.96 -11.18 -2.45
CA LEU A 87 -16.30 -11.39 -1.15
C LEU A 87 -17.03 -10.66 -0.02
N VAL A 88 -17.43 -9.40 -0.24
CA VAL A 88 -18.20 -8.62 0.73
C VAL A 88 -19.55 -9.28 1.06
N GLU A 89 -20.19 -9.92 0.08
CA GLU A 89 -21.51 -10.54 0.26
C GLU A 89 -21.47 -11.97 0.78
N GLU A 90 -20.50 -12.77 0.35
CA GLU A 90 -20.51 -14.22 0.55
C GLU A 90 -19.58 -14.70 1.67
N VAL A 91 -18.69 -13.82 2.15
CA VAL A 91 -17.69 -14.12 3.19
C VAL A 91 -17.97 -13.27 4.42
N ASN A 92 -18.14 -13.95 5.55
CA ASN A 92 -18.36 -13.30 6.83
C ASN A 92 -17.02 -12.82 7.41
N PHE A 93 -16.65 -11.57 7.13
CA PHE A 93 -15.48 -10.93 7.74
C PHE A 93 -15.85 -10.22 9.04
N ASP A 94 -14.97 -10.28 10.05
CA ASP A 94 -15.17 -9.55 11.32
C ASP A 94 -15.19 -8.03 11.14
N VAL A 95 -14.50 -7.55 10.08
CA VAL A 95 -14.51 -6.15 9.67
C VAL A 95 -14.16 -6.03 8.18
N VAL A 96 -14.83 -5.12 7.49
CA VAL A 96 -14.47 -4.68 6.14
C VAL A 96 -14.03 -3.23 6.21
N VAL A 97 -12.81 -2.96 5.75
CA VAL A 97 -12.23 -1.62 5.73
C VAL A 97 -12.05 -1.18 4.28
N TYR A 98 -12.49 0.03 3.96
CA TYR A 98 -12.24 0.68 2.68
C TYR A 98 -11.27 1.82 2.92
N SER A 99 -10.12 1.80 2.25
CA SER A 99 -9.23 2.95 2.24
C SER A 99 -9.54 3.85 1.04
N LEU A 100 -9.35 5.16 1.24
CA LEU A 100 -9.57 6.19 0.23
C LEU A 100 -8.36 7.10 0.20
N ASP A 101 -7.76 7.28 -0.98
CA ASP A 101 -6.90 8.45 -1.18
C ASP A 101 -7.73 9.73 -1.03
N TRP A 102 -7.18 10.67 -0.29
CA TRP A 102 -7.90 11.86 0.14
C TRP A 102 -6.98 13.07 0.21
N HIS A 103 -6.45 13.44 -0.95
CA HIS A 103 -5.36 14.41 -1.09
C HIS A 103 -5.85 15.86 -1.10
N PRO A 104 -5.28 16.77 -0.28
CA PRO A 104 -5.56 18.19 -0.40
C PRO A 104 -5.13 18.73 -1.77
N PRO A 105 -5.71 19.85 -2.25
CA PRO A 105 -5.37 20.40 -3.57
C PRO A 105 -3.89 20.74 -3.76
N ASP A 106 -3.16 21.04 -2.69
CA ASP A 106 -1.73 21.40 -2.70
C ASP A 106 -0.80 20.21 -2.35
N HIS A 107 -1.31 18.98 -2.42
CA HIS A 107 -0.56 17.77 -2.05
C HIS A 107 0.75 17.61 -2.84
N VAL A 108 1.82 17.19 -2.15
CA VAL A 108 3.19 17.03 -2.66
C VAL A 108 3.30 16.03 -3.80
N SER A 109 2.39 15.04 -3.84
CA SER A 109 2.46 13.99 -4.85
C SER A 109 2.03 14.45 -6.24
N PHE A 110 1.43 15.64 -6.39
CA PHE A 110 0.94 16.11 -7.69
C PHE A 110 2.00 16.85 -8.49
N ILE A 111 2.19 16.47 -9.76
CA ILE A 111 3.19 17.07 -10.66
C ILE A 111 2.93 18.56 -10.91
N ASP A 112 1.67 18.98 -10.94
CA ASP A 112 1.28 20.37 -11.14
C ASP A 112 1.51 21.23 -9.89
N ASN A 113 1.82 20.60 -8.75
CA ASN A 113 2.21 21.26 -7.50
C ASN A 113 3.73 21.30 -7.28
N ILE A 114 4.55 20.89 -8.26
CA ILE A 114 6.00 20.75 -8.11
C ILE A 114 6.70 22.00 -7.56
N HIS A 115 6.20 23.19 -7.90
CA HIS A 115 6.80 24.46 -7.49
C HIS A 115 6.38 24.94 -6.08
N ILE A 116 5.43 24.25 -5.43
CA ILE A 116 4.94 24.64 -4.09
C ILE A 116 6.01 24.37 -3.02
N ARG A 117 6.82 23.34 -3.22
CA ARG A 117 7.86 22.90 -2.27
C ARG A 117 9.24 22.96 -2.93
N PRO A 118 10.29 23.33 -2.19
CA PRO A 118 11.63 23.36 -2.76
C PRO A 118 12.14 21.95 -3.02
N LEU A 119 12.78 21.76 -4.18
CA LEU A 119 13.55 20.55 -4.44
C LEU A 119 14.83 20.58 -3.61
N HIS A 120 15.19 19.45 -3.01
CA HIS A 120 16.44 19.30 -2.29
C HIS A 120 17.61 19.40 -3.29
N GLN A 121 18.75 19.93 -2.84
CA GLN A 121 19.98 20.06 -3.66
C GLN A 121 20.48 18.76 -4.30
N SER A 122 20.07 17.60 -3.77
CA SER A 122 20.41 16.29 -4.34
C SER A 122 19.44 15.79 -5.42
N CYS A 123 18.36 16.53 -5.70
CA CYS A 123 17.40 16.15 -6.72
C CYS A 123 18.08 16.20 -8.09
N LYS A 124 17.96 15.11 -8.85
CA LYS A 124 18.64 14.97 -10.15
C LYS A 124 17.86 15.59 -11.31
N ILE A 125 16.58 15.87 -11.09
CA ILE A 125 15.64 16.33 -12.10
C ILE A 125 15.20 17.74 -11.68
N SER A 126 15.27 18.69 -12.62
CA SER A 126 14.81 20.07 -12.44
C SER A 126 13.28 20.11 -12.41
N SER A 127 12.69 21.21 -11.93
CA SER A 127 11.23 21.35 -11.97
C SER A 127 10.69 21.44 -13.40
N GLU A 128 11.47 21.95 -14.34
CA GLU A 128 11.09 22.16 -15.73
C GLU A 128 11.12 20.84 -16.54
N ASP A 129 12.05 19.96 -16.19
CA ASP A 129 12.23 18.67 -16.86
C ASP A 129 11.40 17.54 -16.24
N ALA A 130 10.88 17.74 -15.02
CA ALA A 130 10.09 16.75 -14.31
C ALA A 130 8.83 16.35 -15.10
N ARG A 131 8.54 15.05 -15.08
CA ARG A 131 7.38 14.43 -15.70
C ARG A 131 6.62 13.59 -14.69
N VAL A 132 5.39 13.26 -15.03
CA VAL A 132 4.60 12.30 -14.26
C VAL A 132 5.35 10.97 -14.19
N TYR A 133 5.34 10.38 -12.99
CA TYR A 133 6.01 9.15 -12.57
C TYR A 133 7.50 9.27 -12.26
N ASP A 134 8.12 10.44 -12.48
CA ASP A 134 9.46 10.69 -11.97
C ASP A 134 9.48 10.65 -10.44
N VAL A 135 10.62 10.27 -9.87
CA VAL A 135 10.86 10.39 -8.44
C VAL A 135 11.72 11.61 -8.20
N LEU A 136 11.17 12.59 -7.51
CA LEU A 136 11.85 13.82 -7.13
C LEU A 136 12.22 13.78 -5.66
N THR A 137 13.29 14.48 -5.32
CA THR A 137 13.69 14.65 -3.93
C THR A 137 13.33 16.07 -3.49
N PHE A 138 12.35 16.19 -2.60
CA PHE A 138 11.98 17.47 -1.97
C PHE A 138 12.76 17.71 -0.68
N ASP A 139 12.94 18.98 -0.34
CA ASP A 139 13.32 19.42 0.99
C ASP A 139 12.07 19.92 1.71
N ILE A 140 11.53 19.08 2.59
CA ILE A 140 10.30 19.37 3.33
C ILE A 140 10.67 19.48 4.79
N GLN A 141 10.56 20.70 5.34
CA GLN A 141 10.90 20.98 6.73
C GLN A 141 12.33 20.53 7.09
N HIS A 142 13.30 20.81 6.21
CA HIS A 142 14.72 20.43 6.37
C HIS A 142 14.97 18.92 6.34
N ARG A 143 14.04 18.16 5.76
CA ARG A 143 14.16 16.71 5.58
C ARG A 143 14.09 16.36 4.11
N LYS A 144 15.04 15.53 3.70
CA LYS A 144 15.06 14.93 2.38
C LYS A 144 13.92 13.91 2.26
N GLN A 145 13.03 14.11 1.29
CA GLN A 145 11.92 13.20 1.02
C GLN A 145 11.84 12.88 -0.47
N ASP A 146 11.94 11.59 -0.81
CA ASP A 146 11.72 11.13 -2.17
C ASP A 146 10.22 10.94 -2.41
N GLN A 147 9.70 11.53 -3.47
CA GLN A 147 8.29 11.50 -3.84
C GLN A 147 8.16 11.14 -5.32
N LYS A 148 7.36 10.11 -5.61
CA LYS A 148 6.95 9.82 -6.98
C LYS A 148 5.86 10.79 -7.39
N MET A 149 6.02 11.42 -8.55
CA MET A 149 5.07 12.41 -9.04
C MET A 149 3.90 11.73 -9.74
N TRP A 150 2.70 12.18 -9.43
CA TRP A 150 1.45 11.69 -9.99
C TRP A 150 0.69 12.84 -10.64
N PRO A 151 -0.23 12.56 -11.57
CA PRO A 151 -1.26 13.54 -11.94
C PRO A 151 -2.08 13.89 -10.70
N ARG A 152 -2.78 15.01 -10.73
CA ARG A 152 -3.80 15.30 -9.73
C ARG A 152 -4.88 14.20 -9.73
N HIS A 153 -5.14 13.64 -8.56
CA HIS A 153 -6.11 12.56 -8.37
C HIS A 153 -6.68 12.59 -6.96
N CYS A 154 -7.85 11.96 -6.77
CA CYS A 154 -8.46 11.73 -5.45
C CYS A 154 -8.49 12.98 -4.53
N VAL A 155 -8.72 14.16 -5.13
CA VAL A 155 -8.71 15.44 -4.40
C VAL A 155 -9.89 15.48 -3.44
N GLN A 156 -9.67 15.96 -2.21
CA GLN A 156 -10.70 15.99 -1.17
C GLN A 156 -12.01 16.61 -1.64
N ASN A 157 -13.12 15.96 -1.28
CA ASN A 157 -14.49 16.39 -1.60
C ASN A 157 -14.81 16.47 -3.09
N THR A 158 -13.98 15.87 -3.95
CA THR A 158 -14.29 15.74 -5.38
C THR A 158 -14.85 14.36 -5.69
N TRP A 159 -15.56 14.26 -6.80
CA TRP A 159 -16.06 12.99 -7.32
C TRP A 159 -14.97 11.91 -7.48
N GLY A 160 -13.72 12.32 -7.75
CA GLY A 160 -12.57 11.42 -7.88
C GLY A 160 -12.08 10.80 -6.56
N SER A 161 -12.54 11.31 -5.41
CA SER A 161 -12.18 10.82 -4.07
C SER A 161 -13.23 9.87 -3.45
N GLU A 162 -14.33 9.62 -4.15
CA GLU A 162 -15.40 8.72 -3.70
C GLU A 162 -15.14 7.26 -4.07
N LEU A 163 -15.72 6.32 -3.32
CA LEU A 163 -15.79 4.91 -3.73
C LEU A 163 -16.63 4.75 -5.01
N HIS A 164 -16.26 3.84 -5.92
CA HIS A 164 -17.05 3.61 -7.13
C HIS A 164 -18.46 3.12 -6.82
N LYS A 165 -19.47 3.66 -7.51
CA LYS A 165 -20.89 3.39 -7.22
C LYS A 165 -21.31 1.92 -7.29
N ASP A 166 -20.58 1.12 -8.10
CA ASP A 166 -20.85 -0.31 -8.25
C ASP A 166 -20.13 -1.16 -7.20
N LEU A 167 -19.25 -0.56 -6.38
CA LEU A 167 -18.60 -1.24 -5.26
C LEU A 167 -19.61 -1.35 -4.10
N LYS A 168 -19.85 -2.57 -3.65
CA LYS A 168 -20.70 -2.80 -2.48
C LYS A 168 -19.93 -2.40 -1.22
N VAL A 169 -20.57 -1.60 -0.39
CA VAL A 169 -20.04 -1.13 0.89
C VAL A 169 -20.78 -1.88 1.99
N SER A 170 -20.04 -2.59 2.85
CA SER A 170 -20.60 -3.23 4.02
C SER A 170 -21.27 -2.20 4.94
N GLU A 171 -22.37 -2.54 5.59
CA GLU A 171 -23.08 -1.61 6.50
C GLU A 171 -22.19 -1.14 7.66
N ASP A 172 -21.40 -2.06 8.22
CA ASP A 172 -20.44 -1.80 9.30
C ASP A 172 -19.02 -1.48 8.79
N ALA A 173 -18.92 -0.94 7.56
CA ALA A 173 -17.64 -0.64 6.96
C ALA A 173 -16.88 0.45 7.73
N VAL A 174 -15.58 0.22 7.94
CA VAL A 174 -14.66 1.27 8.41
C VAL A 174 -14.09 1.98 7.18
N LEU A 175 -14.14 3.30 7.17
CA LEU A 175 -13.51 4.12 6.13
C LEU A 175 -12.21 4.73 6.66
N VAL A 176 -11.11 4.50 5.96
CA VAL A 176 -9.79 5.04 6.31
C VAL A 176 -9.32 5.97 5.19
N LYS A 177 -9.23 7.26 5.48
CA LYS A 177 -8.65 8.23 4.55
C LYS A 177 -7.13 8.24 4.70
N LYS A 178 -6.40 8.22 3.59
CA LYS A 178 -4.94 8.29 3.53
C LYS A 178 -4.48 9.43 2.61
N GLY A 179 -3.23 9.88 2.78
CA GLY A 179 -2.64 10.94 1.97
C GLY A 179 -3.23 12.32 2.24
N THR A 180 -3.70 12.55 3.48
CA THR A 180 -4.39 13.79 3.86
C THR A 180 -3.44 14.93 4.22
N ASP A 181 -2.18 14.63 4.50
CA ASP A 181 -1.14 15.60 4.80
C ASP A 181 -0.58 16.15 3.47
N PRO A 182 -0.58 17.47 3.24
CA PRO A 182 -0.10 18.03 1.98
C PRO A 182 1.40 17.76 1.75
N ASP A 183 2.18 17.53 2.79
CA ASP A 183 3.64 17.39 2.75
C ASP A 183 4.12 15.93 2.65
N VAL A 184 3.25 14.95 2.85
CA VAL A 184 3.63 13.54 2.78
C VAL A 184 2.54 12.66 2.17
N ASP A 185 2.94 11.88 1.16
CA ASP A 185 2.09 10.92 0.52
C ASP A 185 1.96 9.62 1.35
N SER A 186 0.87 8.88 1.16
CA SER A 186 0.55 7.70 1.94
C SER A 186 -0.08 6.62 1.07
N TYR A 187 0.76 5.76 0.48
CA TYR A 187 0.26 4.63 -0.29
C TYR A 187 -0.39 3.58 0.60
N SER A 188 0.25 3.30 1.74
CA SER A 188 -0.27 2.33 2.69
C SER A 188 -1.45 2.90 3.47
N ALA A 189 -2.42 2.04 3.75
CA ALA A 189 -3.49 2.36 4.68
C ALA A 189 -3.05 2.28 6.15
N PHE A 190 -1.80 1.91 6.49
CA PHE A 190 -1.30 1.88 7.88
C PHE A 190 -0.53 3.14 8.29
N TRP A 191 0.39 3.56 7.42
CA TRP A 191 1.35 4.64 7.66
C TRP A 191 1.56 5.45 6.39
N ASP A 192 1.94 6.71 6.56
CA ASP A 192 2.50 7.48 5.45
C ASP A 192 3.81 6.87 4.94
N ASN A 193 4.26 7.33 3.76
CA ASN A 193 5.42 6.78 3.08
C ASN A 193 6.73 6.93 3.89
N ASN A 194 6.79 7.88 4.82
CA ASN A 194 7.93 8.11 5.70
C ASN A 194 7.75 7.49 7.10
N LYS A 195 6.62 6.85 7.37
CA LYS A 195 6.19 6.34 8.69
C LYS A 195 6.23 7.39 9.80
N LEU A 196 5.90 8.64 9.46
CA LEU A 196 5.86 9.76 10.42
C LEU A 196 4.49 9.87 11.09
N SER A 197 3.43 9.54 10.35
CA SER A 197 2.05 9.54 10.79
C SER A 197 1.40 8.17 10.57
N TYR A 198 0.38 7.92 11.38
CA TYR A 198 -0.38 6.68 11.41
C TYR A 198 -1.79 7.02 10.95
N THR A 199 -2.39 6.14 10.15
CA THR A 199 -3.84 6.20 9.92
C THR A 199 -4.57 5.56 11.11
N SER A 200 -5.91 5.60 11.10
CA SER A 200 -6.73 4.87 12.08
C SER A 200 -6.75 3.34 11.88
N LEU A 201 -6.22 2.81 10.78
CA LEU A 201 -6.39 1.39 10.42
C LEU A 201 -5.85 0.45 11.50
N ASN A 202 -4.61 0.66 11.94
CA ASN A 202 -3.98 -0.26 12.89
C ASN A 202 -4.73 -0.30 14.22
N GLU A 203 -5.18 0.86 14.69
CA GLU A 203 -5.98 0.97 15.91
C GLU A 203 -7.32 0.22 15.78
N GLU A 204 -8.01 0.37 14.65
CA GLU A 204 -9.28 -0.32 14.37
C GLU A 204 -9.11 -1.85 14.32
N LEU A 205 -8.02 -2.34 13.71
CA LEU A 205 -7.71 -3.76 13.68
C LEU A 205 -7.35 -4.32 15.07
N GLN A 206 -6.58 -3.56 15.86
CA GLN A 206 -6.20 -3.96 17.22
C GLN A 206 -7.40 -4.01 18.17
N LYS A 207 -8.27 -2.99 18.14
CA LYS A 207 -9.52 -2.97 18.95
C LYS A 207 -10.39 -4.21 18.72
N ARG A 208 -10.34 -4.77 17.52
CA ARG A 208 -11.13 -5.93 17.08
C ARG A 208 -10.39 -7.25 17.21
N ASN A 209 -9.18 -7.25 17.77
CA ASN A 209 -8.31 -8.43 17.90
C ASN A 209 -8.08 -9.15 16.56
N ILE A 210 -8.00 -8.41 15.45
CA ILE A 210 -7.78 -8.98 14.13
C ILE A 210 -6.35 -9.53 14.06
N THR A 211 -6.20 -10.73 13.50
CA THR A 211 -4.89 -11.38 13.30
C THR A 211 -4.54 -11.60 11.84
N ASP A 212 -5.53 -11.55 10.95
CA ASP A 212 -5.40 -11.85 9.52
C ASP A 212 -6.01 -10.72 8.71
N VAL A 213 -5.29 -10.25 7.70
CA VAL A 213 -5.80 -9.24 6.78
C VAL A 213 -5.80 -9.78 5.36
N PHE A 214 -6.94 -9.67 4.72
CA PHE A 214 -7.14 -9.97 3.31
C PHE A 214 -7.15 -8.66 2.54
N VAL A 215 -6.15 -8.42 1.70
CA VAL A 215 -5.93 -7.15 0.99
C VAL A 215 -6.31 -7.32 -0.48
N CYS A 216 -7.09 -6.37 -1.00
CA CYS A 216 -7.48 -6.33 -2.41
C CYS A 216 -7.67 -4.90 -2.93
N GLY A 217 -7.90 -4.76 -4.23
CA GLY A 217 -8.23 -3.49 -4.87
C GLY A 217 -7.14 -2.93 -5.77
N ILE A 218 -6.94 -1.62 -5.77
CA ILE A 218 -6.04 -0.93 -6.69
C ILE A 218 -5.19 0.14 -5.99
N ALA A 219 -3.98 0.43 -6.46
CA ALA A 219 -3.21 -0.38 -7.41
C ALA A 219 -2.43 -1.50 -6.70
N TYR A 220 -2.36 -2.69 -7.31
CA TYR A 220 -1.68 -3.89 -6.80
C TYR A 220 -0.26 -3.59 -6.30
N ASP A 221 0.50 -2.87 -7.11
CA ASP A 221 1.91 -2.55 -6.98
C ASP A 221 2.21 -1.20 -6.31
N VAL A 222 1.15 -0.50 -5.87
CA VAL A 222 1.27 0.76 -5.14
C VAL A 222 0.56 0.59 -3.80
N CYS A 223 -0.69 1.05 -3.68
CA CYS A 223 -1.39 1.14 -2.40
C CYS A 223 -1.72 -0.24 -1.80
N VAL A 224 -2.09 -1.22 -2.64
CA VAL A 224 -2.34 -2.60 -2.20
C VAL A 224 -1.04 -3.23 -1.70
N GLY A 225 0.05 -3.15 -2.47
CA GLY A 225 1.35 -3.71 -2.12
C GLY A 225 1.96 -3.07 -0.87
N ALA A 226 1.90 -1.74 -0.76
CA ALA A 226 2.36 -1.00 0.42
C ALA A 226 1.53 -1.36 1.66
N THR A 227 0.20 -1.50 1.52
CA THR A 227 -0.67 -1.93 2.62
C THR A 227 -0.38 -3.37 3.05
N ALA A 228 -0.19 -4.29 2.10
CA ALA A 228 0.17 -5.68 2.41
C ALA A 228 1.55 -5.78 3.09
N THR A 229 2.51 -4.98 2.64
CA THR A 229 3.85 -4.92 3.25
C THR A 229 3.78 -4.40 4.68
N HIS A 230 3.11 -3.27 4.89
CA HIS A 230 2.95 -2.68 6.22
C HIS A 230 2.10 -3.54 7.16
N ALA A 231 1.08 -4.25 6.66
CA ALA A 231 0.36 -5.26 7.43
C ALA A 231 1.30 -6.38 7.91
N ASN A 232 2.21 -6.81 7.04
CA ASN A 232 3.19 -7.82 7.40
C ASN A 232 4.13 -7.35 8.51
N GLU A 233 4.64 -6.13 8.40
CA GLU A 233 5.48 -5.49 9.41
C GLU A 233 4.76 -5.26 10.74
N ALA A 234 3.47 -4.93 10.69
CA ALA A 234 2.61 -4.77 11.87
C ALA A 234 2.30 -6.11 12.57
N GLY A 235 2.67 -7.25 11.97
CA GLY A 235 2.47 -8.59 12.54
C GLY A 235 1.18 -9.28 12.13
N TYR A 236 0.43 -8.75 11.16
CA TYR A 236 -0.77 -9.42 10.64
C TYR A 236 -0.40 -10.51 9.65
N ARG A 237 -1.06 -11.66 9.71
CA ARG A 237 -1.02 -12.64 8.62
C ARG A 237 -1.66 -12.01 7.39
N THR A 238 -0.87 -11.79 6.35
CA THR A 238 -1.31 -11.00 5.20
C THR A 238 -1.60 -11.89 4.01
N ILE A 239 -2.82 -11.77 3.49
CA ILE A 239 -3.30 -12.51 2.32
C ILE A 239 -3.67 -11.50 1.24
N LEU A 240 -3.05 -11.59 0.07
CA LEU A 240 -3.38 -10.78 -1.10
C LEU A 240 -4.33 -11.54 -2.03
N ILE A 241 -5.41 -10.89 -2.46
CA ILE A 241 -6.43 -11.50 -3.33
C ILE A 241 -6.19 -11.08 -4.79
N GLU A 242 -5.53 -11.92 -5.57
CA GLU A 242 -4.95 -11.59 -6.86
C GLU A 242 -5.96 -11.15 -7.94
N ASP A 243 -7.03 -11.92 -8.15
CA ASP A 243 -8.07 -11.59 -9.14
C ASP A 243 -8.94 -10.38 -8.73
N ALA A 244 -8.94 -10.04 -7.45
CA ALA A 244 -9.56 -8.84 -6.89
C ALA A 244 -8.60 -7.63 -6.88
N CYS A 245 -7.44 -7.71 -7.54
CA CYS A 245 -6.49 -6.61 -7.66
C CYS A 245 -6.13 -6.27 -9.10
N ARG A 246 -5.82 -5.00 -9.40
CA ARG A 246 -5.13 -4.62 -10.65
C ARG A 246 -4.00 -3.66 -10.35
N GLY A 247 -2.88 -3.85 -11.01
CA GLY A 247 -1.72 -2.98 -10.89
C GLY A 247 -1.64 -1.98 -12.02
N VAL A 248 -0.77 -1.01 -11.83
CA VAL A 248 -0.30 -0.11 -12.87
C VAL A 248 0.78 -0.82 -13.68
N SER A 249 1.61 -1.56 -12.95
CA SER A 249 2.82 -2.14 -13.46
C SER A 249 2.82 -3.64 -13.17
N GLU A 250 2.72 -4.54 -14.17
CA GLU A 250 3.09 -5.96 -13.88
C GLU A 250 4.50 -6.00 -13.28
N GLU A 251 5.27 -4.94 -13.54
CA GLU A 251 6.62 -4.75 -13.11
C GLU A 251 6.74 -4.71 -11.61
N ASP A 252 6.20 -3.66 -11.08
CA ASP A 252 6.13 -3.52 -9.65
C ASP A 252 5.17 -4.56 -9.04
N ILE A 253 4.25 -5.17 -9.82
CA ILE A 253 3.43 -6.33 -9.38
C ILE A 253 4.31 -7.54 -9.12
N ARG A 254 5.22 -7.96 -10.01
CA ARG A 254 6.09 -9.12 -9.72
C ARG A 254 6.94 -8.82 -8.50
N ALA A 255 7.56 -7.64 -8.46
CA ALA A 255 8.36 -7.25 -7.31
C ALA A 255 7.54 -7.31 -6.01
N THR A 256 6.30 -6.80 -6.04
CA THR A 256 5.34 -6.86 -4.93
C THR A 256 4.99 -8.31 -4.57
N LYS A 257 4.73 -9.19 -5.55
CA LYS A 257 4.43 -10.61 -5.32
C LYS A 257 5.58 -11.29 -4.60
N GLU A 258 6.79 -11.10 -5.08
CA GLU A 258 7.98 -11.71 -4.50
C GLU A 258 8.27 -11.14 -3.10
N ALA A 259 8.13 -9.83 -2.90
CA ALA A 259 8.27 -9.21 -1.59
C ALA A 259 7.24 -9.74 -0.57
N ILE A 260 5.97 -9.87 -0.97
CA ILE A 260 4.91 -10.41 -0.10
C ILE A 260 5.22 -11.86 0.27
N LYS A 261 5.57 -12.71 -0.71
CA LYS A 261 5.92 -14.12 -0.44
C LYS A 261 7.15 -14.25 0.46
N ALA A 262 8.20 -13.45 0.21
CA ALA A 262 9.42 -13.46 1.01
C ALA A 262 9.15 -13.07 2.47
N ASN A 263 8.13 -12.24 2.72
CA ASN A 263 7.68 -11.86 4.06
C ASN A 263 6.57 -12.77 4.62
N ASN A 264 6.46 -14.00 4.10
CA ASN A 264 5.47 -15.01 4.51
C ASN A 264 4.01 -14.60 4.30
N GLY A 265 3.76 -13.64 3.41
CA GLY A 265 2.43 -13.34 2.92
C GLY A 265 1.95 -14.39 1.93
N LEU A 266 0.63 -14.56 1.84
CA LEU A 266 -0.02 -15.52 0.96
C LEU A 266 -0.69 -14.78 -0.20
N ILE A 267 -0.63 -15.33 -1.42
CA ILE A 267 -1.32 -14.79 -2.58
C ILE A 267 -2.30 -15.84 -3.09
N ILE A 268 -3.58 -15.50 -3.17
CA ILE A 268 -4.66 -16.44 -3.55
C ILE A 268 -5.65 -15.80 -4.52
N GLN A 269 -6.49 -16.64 -5.11
CA GLN A 269 -7.68 -16.25 -5.86
C GLN A 269 -8.89 -16.06 -4.90
N SER A 270 -9.82 -15.18 -5.25
CA SER A 270 -11.01 -14.84 -4.45
C SER A 270 -11.85 -16.07 -4.12
N SER A 271 -11.89 -17.05 -5.02
CA SER A 271 -12.59 -18.34 -4.83
C SER A 271 -12.09 -19.16 -3.63
N LYS A 272 -10.87 -18.89 -3.14
CA LYS A 272 -10.30 -19.59 -1.98
C LYS A 272 -10.60 -18.92 -0.64
N VAL A 273 -10.92 -17.62 -0.64
CA VAL A 273 -11.03 -16.80 0.58
C VAL A 273 -12.06 -17.37 1.56
N LYS A 274 -13.24 -17.77 1.08
CA LYS A 274 -14.29 -18.35 1.92
C LYS A 274 -13.85 -19.60 2.69
N TYR A 275 -12.97 -20.41 2.11
CA TYR A 275 -12.47 -21.62 2.76
C TYR A 275 -11.44 -21.30 3.83
N LEU A 276 -10.61 -20.27 3.61
CA LEU A 276 -9.64 -19.80 4.60
C LEU A 276 -10.34 -19.18 5.81
N VAL A 277 -11.28 -18.25 5.58
CA VAL A 277 -12.02 -17.58 6.66
C VAL A 277 -12.81 -18.58 7.52
N ASN A 278 -13.44 -19.58 6.89
CA ASN A 278 -14.18 -20.62 7.61
C ASN A 278 -13.28 -21.73 8.20
N GLY A 279 -11.95 -21.61 8.07
CA GLY A 279 -10.98 -22.57 8.58
C GLY A 279 -11.00 -23.95 7.92
N LYS A 280 -11.65 -24.08 6.76
CA LYS A 280 -11.69 -25.32 5.95
C LYS A 280 -10.43 -25.52 5.11
N ASP A 281 -9.73 -24.44 4.80
CA ASP A 281 -8.42 -24.45 4.14
C ASP A 281 -7.43 -23.66 5.02
N ARG A 282 -6.28 -24.27 5.33
CA ARG A 282 -5.27 -23.69 6.23
C ARG A 282 -3.87 -23.91 5.67
N PRO A 283 -3.43 -23.06 4.74
CA PRO A 283 -2.10 -23.18 4.16
C PRO A 283 -1.00 -23.07 5.23
N PRO A 284 0.03 -23.95 5.22
CA PRO A 284 1.11 -23.93 6.20
C PRO A 284 1.83 -22.58 6.32
N GLN A 285 1.84 -21.78 5.25
CA GLN A 285 2.44 -20.44 5.21
C GLN A 285 1.86 -19.51 6.30
N LEU A 286 0.55 -19.60 6.56
CA LEU A 286 -0.10 -18.80 7.62
C LEU A 286 0.39 -19.20 9.01
N GLY A 287 0.64 -20.51 9.23
CA GLY A 287 1.22 -21.02 10.47
C GLY A 287 2.71 -20.72 10.61
N MET A 288 3.46 -20.75 9.50
CA MET A 288 4.90 -20.47 9.47
C MET A 288 5.21 -19.07 9.96
N LYS A 289 4.46 -18.06 9.50
CA LYS A 289 4.64 -16.68 9.96
C LYS A 289 4.50 -16.56 11.49
N LEU A 290 3.43 -17.12 12.05
CA LEU A 290 3.20 -17.11 13.48
C LEU A 290 4.33 -17.82 14.25
N ALA A 291 4.79 -18.97 13.75
CA ALA A 291 5.89 -19.70 14.36
C ALA A 291 7.20 -18.89 14.39
N LEU A 292 7.54 -18.21 13.29
CA LEU A 292 8.72 -17.35 13.19
C LEU A 292 8.64 -16.15 14.15
N GLU A 293 7.46 -15.52 14.28
CA GLU A 293 7.25 -14.42 15.21
C GLU A 293 7.38 -14.85 16.67
N LEU A 294 6.79 -16.00 17.03
CA LEU A 294 6.93 -16.56 18.37
C LEU A 294 8.40 -16.88 18.69
N ALA A 295 9.12 -17.51 17.76
CA ALA A 295 10.54 -17.80 17.92
C ALA A 295 11.39 -16.51 18.11
N SER A 296 11.08 -15.45 17.36
CA SER A 296 11.74 -14.14 17.50
C SER A 296 11.45 -13.50 18.87
N LYS A 297 10.20 -13.53 19.33
CA LYS A 297 9.79 -13.04 20.66
C LYS A 297 10.50 -13.81 21.77
N MET A 298 10.55 -15.14 21.70
CA MET A 298 11.25 -15.97 22.68
C MET A 298 12.74 -15.63 22.76
N LYS A 299 13.42 -15.43 21.61
CA LYS A 299 14.84 -15.01 21.58
C LYS A 299 15.06 -13.64 22.25
N LYS A 300 14.18 -12.66 21.99
CA LYS A 300 14.26 -11.33 22.60
C LYS A 300 14.09 -11.40 24.13
N THR A 301 13.10 -12.16 24.60
CA THR A 301 12.87 -12.36 26.05
C THR A 301 14.09 -12.99 26.71
N THR A 302 14.69 -14.03 26.11
CA THR A 302 15.90 -14.67 26.65
C THR A 302 17.11 -13.73 26.71
N ALA A 303 17.27 -12.85 25.71
CA ALA A 303 18.34 -11.85 25.70
C ALA A 303 18.16 -10.78 26.79
N THR A 304 16.92 -10.29 26.99
CA THR A 304 16.60 -9.32 28.06
C THR A 304 16.77 -9.93 29.46
N THR A 305 16.38 -11.20 29.65
CA THR A 305 16.61 -11.92 30.91
C THR A 305 18.10 -12.06 31.21
N THR A 306 18.91 -12.44 30.22
CA THR A 306 20.37 -12.59 30.39
C THR A 306 21.05 -11.29 30.83
N ILE A 307 20.71 -10.15 30.20
CA ILE A 307 21.24 -8.82 30.55
C ILE A 307 20.83 -8.41 31.97
N THR A 308 19.59 -8.70 32.37
CA THR A 308 19.09 -8.37 33.71
C THR A 308 19.81 -9.20 34.80
N THR A 309 20.07 -10.48 34.54
CA THR A 309 20.82 -11.34 35.47
C THR A 309 22.28 -10.89 35.63
N THR A 310 22.95 -10.47 34.54
CA THR A 310 24.33 -9.95 34.62
C THR A 310 24.42 -8.63 35.39
N THR A 311 23.42 -7.74 35.23
CA THR A 311 23.39 -6.44 35.92
C THR A 311 23.10 -6.61 37.42
N THR A 312 22.21 -7.55 37.79
CA THR A 312 21.89 -7.84 39.19
C THR A 312 23.06 -8.52 39.92
N THR A 313 23.86 -9.34 39.22
CA THR A 313 25.05 -9.98 39.82
C THR A 313 26.18 -8.98 40.10
N THR A 314 26.24 -7.86 39.36
CA THR A 314 27.29 -6.84 39.54
C THR A 314 26.98 -5.87 40.69
N ALA A 315 25.71 -5.70 41.06
CA ALA A 315 25.30 -4.79 42.15
C ALA A 315 25.55 -5.35 43.56
N THR A 316 25.75 -6.67 43.72
CA THR A 316 25.92 -7.30 45.05
C THR A 316 27.38 -7.41 45.51
N ILE A 317 28.37 -7.04 44.68
CA ILE A 317 29.80 -7.28 44.99
C ILE A 317 30.51 -6.04 45.58
N ASN A 318 29.94 -4.83 45.49
CA ASN A 318 30.60 -3.59 45.92
C ASN A 318 30.10 -3.01 47.25
N ASN A 319 29.90 -3.84 48.29
CA ASN A 319 29.60 -3.29 49.62
C ASN A 319 30.09 -4.13 50.81
N THR A 320 31.35 -4.58 50.80
CA THR A 320 32.05 -4.96 52.04
C THR A 320 33.57 -4.92 51.83
N ALA A 321 34.18 -3.74 52.00
CA ALA A 321 35.59 -3.61 52.37
C ALA A 321 35.88 -2.17 52.81
N ASN A 322 35.50 -1.83 54.05
CA ASN A 322 36.12 -0.72 54.77
C ASN A 322 35.93 -0.87 56.27
N SER A 323 36.95 -1.35 56.98
CA SER A 323 37.49 -0.74 58.21
C SER A 323 38.50 -1.66 58.92
N SER A 324 39.77 -1.28 58.79
CA SER A 324 40.78 -1.13 59.84
C SER A 324 40.98 -2.20 60.93
N ILE A 325 42.17 -2.78 60.87
CA ILE A 325 42.96 -3.35 61.97
C ILE A 325 43.32 -2.26 62.99
N THR A 326 43.11 -2.49 64.29
CA THR A 326 44.11 -2.20 65.35
C THR A 326 43.86 -2.99 66.64
N ASN A 327 44.98 -3.44 67.18
CA ASN A 327 45.26 -4.31 68.30
C ASN A 327 44.76 -3.90 69.71
N ALA A 328 44.48 -4.96 70.48
CA ALA A 328 45.00 -5.28 71.83
C ALA A 328 44.52 -4.55 73.11
N THR A 329 43.91 -5.37 73.97
CA THR A 329 44.18 -5.56 75.42
C THR A 329 43.97 -4.39 76.40
N GLY A 330 42.83 -4.46 77.12
CA GLY A 330 42.79 -4.82 78.55
C GLY A 330 42.94 -3.73 79.63
N LYS A 331 41.90 -3.60 80.47
CA LYS A 331 41.84 -3.14 81.90
C LYS A 331 42.58 -1.83 82.22
N ILE A 332 41.96 -0.75 82.69
CA ILE A 332 40.96 -0.53 83.76
C ILE A 332 40.15 0.71 83.37
#